data_AF-A0A7W1NR75-F1
#
_entry.id   AF-A0A7W1NR75-F1
#
_cell.length_a   1.000
_cell.length_b   1.000
_cell.length_c   1.000
_cell.angle_alpha   90.00
_cell.angle_beta   90.00
_cell.angle_gamma   90.00
#
_symmetry.space_group_name_H-M   'P 1'
#
loop_
_entity.id
_entity.type
_entity.pdbx_description
1 polymer ?
#
loop_
_entity_poly.entity_id
_entity_poly.type
_entity_poly.pdbx_seq_one_letter_code
_entity_poly.pdbx_strand_id
1 'polypeptide(L)' 'MTQHERITIDPTVMVGKPCIKGTRITVELILEKLGAGLSYGEILEDHPRLTREDILAAISFAHDYLAQEDIILADGQAL' A
#
# COMPACT_ATOMS: atom_id res chain seq x y z
N MET A 1 -3.28 8.57 15.46
CA MET A 1 -3.68 8.64 14.05
C MET A 1 -2.44 8.74 13.18
N THR A 2 -2.10 7.65 12.50
CA THR A 2 -0.96 7.56 11.59
C THR A 2 -1.42 7.85 10.16
N GLN A 3 -0.68 8.70 9.44
CA GLN A 3 -1.07 9.16 8.10
C GLN A 3 -0.37 8.37 7.00
N HIS A 4 -1.16 7.90 6.03
CA HIS A 4 -0.71 7.13 4.87
C HIS A 4 -1.02 7.84 3.55
N GLU A 5 -0.26 8.90 3.24
CA GLU A 5 -0.49 9.79 2.07
C GLU A 5 -0.33 9.11 0.70
N ARG A 6 0.23 7.90 0.67
CA ARG A 6 0.45 7.11 -0.56
C ARG A 6 -0.54 5.96 -0.72
N ILE A 7 -1.43 5.75 0.25
CA ILE A 7 -2.41 4.67 0.24
C ILE A 7 -3.82 5.26 0.13
N THR A 8 -4.64 4.66 -0.73
CA THR A 8 -6.04 5.01 -0.93
C THR A 8 -6.91 3.76 -0.84
N ILE A 9 -8.14 3.93 -0.38
CA ILE A 9 -9.17 2.88 -0.40
C ILE A 9 -10.38 3.42 -1.14
N ASP A 10 -10.65 2.86 -2.31
CA ASP A 10 -11.82 3.23 -3.11
C ASP A 10 -12.68 1.97 -3.28
N PRO A 11 -13.94 1.94 -2.78
CA PRO A 11 -14.85 0.80 -2.95
C PRO A 11 -15.06 0.39 -4.41
N THR A 12 -14.88 1.32 -5.35
CA THR A 12 -15.02 1.11 -6.79
C THR A 12 -13.75 0.55 -7.45
N VAL A 13 -12.62 0.55 -6.74
CA VAL A 13 -11.33 0.04 -7.21
C VAL A 13 -10.95 -1.19 -6.41
N MET A 14 -10.69 -2.31 -7.08
CA MET A 14 -10.24 -3.56 -6.43
C MET A 14 -11.12 -3.99 -5.24
N VAL A 15 -12.42 -3.66 -5.27
CA VAL A 15 -13.41 -3.97 -4.22
C VAL A 15 -13.00 -3.39 -2.85
N GLY A 16 -12.45 -2.17 -2.82
CA GLY A 16 -12.08 -1.50 -1.57
C GLY A 16 -10.79 -2.00 -0.93
N LYS A 17 -9.95 -2.73 -1.67
CA LYS A 17 -8.62 -3.09 -1.17
C LYS A 17 -7.71 -1.86 -1.09
N PRO A 18 -6.89 -1.71 -0.03
CA PRO A 18 -5.86 -0.68 0.04
C PRO A 18 -4.91 -0.76 -1.14
N CYS A 19 -4.77 0.36 -1.88
CA CYS A 19 -3.95 0.46 -3.08
C CYS A 19 -2.97 1.63 -2.97
N ILE A 20 -1.85 1.52 -3.68
CA ILE A 20 -0.97 2.67 -3.91
C ILE A 20 -1.74 3.72 -4.72
N LYS A 21 -1.73 4.96 -4.23
CA LYS A 21 -2.47 6.10 -4.78
C LYS A 21 -2.20 6.28 -6.27
N GLY A 22 -3.26 6.38 -7.06
CA GLY A 22 -3.17 6.54 -8.51
C GLY A 22 -2.85 5.25 -9.29
N THR A 23 -2.84 4.10 -8.61
CA THR A 23 -2.60 2.79 -9.23
C THR A 23 -3.71 1.79 -8.87
N ARG A 24 -3.65 0.58 -9.45
CA ARG A 24 -4.44 -0.58 -9.01
C ARG A 24 -3.56 -1.65 -8.34
N ILE A 25 -2.39 -1.24 -7.83
CA ILE A 25 -1.44 -2.12 -7.15
C ILE A 25 -1.82 -2.13 -5.68
N THR A 26 -2.28 -3.27 -5.18
CA THR A 26 -2.73 -3.42 -3.80
C THR A 26 -1.55 -3.51 -2.83
N VAL A 27 -1.76 -3.08 -1.59
CA VAL A 27 -0.81 -3.33 -0.48
C VAL A 27 -0.53 -4.82 -0.35
N GLU A 28 -1.59 -5.65 -0.44
CA GLU A 28 -1.51 -7.10 -0.42
C GLU A 28 -0.53 -7.66 -1.46
N LEU A 29 -0.59 -7.20 -2.73
CA LEU A 29 0.31 -7.68 -3.79
C LEU A 29 1.78 -7.35 -3.50
N ILE A 30 2.05 -6.17 -2.93
CA ILE A 30 3.40 -5.78 -2.53
C ILE A 30 3.91 -6.70 -1.43
N LEU A 31 3.09 -6.95 -0.40
CA LEU A 31 3.44 -7.87 0.69
C LEU A 31 3.60 -9.31 0.21
N GLU A 32 2.78 -9.77 -0.73
CA GLU A 32 2.89 -11.09 -1.36
C GLU A 32 4.25 -11.25 -2.06
N LYS A 33 4.66 -10.27 -2.88
CA LYS A 33 5.96 -10.28 -3.56
C LYS A 33 7.13 -10.26 -2.57
N LEU A 34 7.05 -9.44 -1.54
CA LEU A 34 8.06 -9.41 -0.47
C LEU A 34 8.13 -10.74 0.28
N GLY A 35 6.97 -11.34 0.59
CA GLY A 35 6.89 -12.66 1.22
C GLY A 35 7.43 -13.80 0.34
N ALA A 36 7.35 -13.65 -0.98
CA ALA A 36 7.98 -14.54 -1.96
C ALA A 36 9.50 -14.32 -2.10
N GLY A 37 10.08 -13.35 -1.40
CA GLY A 37 11.52 -13.09 -1.36
C GLY A 37 12.03 -12.14 -2.45
N LEU A 38 11.15 -11.46 -3.20
CA LEU A 38 11.56 -10.47 -4.18
C LEU A 38 12.18 -9.26 -3.47
N SER A 39 13.29 -8.78 -4.01
CA SER A 39 13.91 -7.52 -3.63
C SER A 39 13.06 -6.33 -4.09
N TYR A 40 13.33 -5.16 -3.51
CA TYR A 40 12.63 -3.93 -3.92
C TYR A 40 12.91 -3.60 -5.39
N GLY A 41 14.13 -3.89 -5.88
CA GLY A 41 14.48 -3.67 -7.29
C GLY A 41 13.61 -4.50 -8.23
N GLU A 42 13.46 -5.80 -7.97
CA GLU A 42 12.63 -6.71 -8.77
C GLU A 42 11.15 -6.28 -8.77
N ILE A 43 10.62 -5.83 -7.61
CA ILE A 43 9.26 -5.31 -7.54
C ILE A 43 9.08 -4.04 -8.40
N LEU A 44 10.07 -3.14 -8.39
CA LEU A 44 10.04 -1.92 -9.18
C LEU A 44 10.22 -2.19 -10.69
N GLU A 45 10.98 -3.22 -11.06
CA GLU A 45 11.08 -3.70 -12.44
C GLU A 45 9.75 -4.24 -12.96
N ASP A 46 9.05 -5.06 -12.16
CA ASP A 46 7.70 -5.57 -12.48
C ASP A 46 6.64 -4.46 -12.52
N HIS A 47 6.84 -3.41 -11.73
CA HIS A 47 5.90 -2.32 -11.56
C HIS A 47 6.56 -0.94 -11.67
N PRO A 48 6.92 -0.48 -12.89
CA PRO A 48 7.69 0.75 -13.11
C PRO A 48 6.98 2.06 -12.68
N ARG A 49 5.71 1.99 -12.30
CA ARG A 49 4.94 3.13 -11.76
C ARG A 49 5.11 3.29 -10.26
N LEU A 50 5.65 2.29 -9.57
CA LEU A 50 5.95 2.38 -8.16
C LEU A 50 7.28 3.09 -7.95
N THR A 51 7.41 3.71 -6.79
CA THR A 51 8.68 4.14 -6.23
C THR A 51 9.00 3.31 -4.98
N ARG A 52 10.24 3.39 -4.51
CA ARG A 52 10.65 2.72 -3.27
C ARG A 52 9.79 3.16 -2.08
N GLU A 53 9.37 4.42 -2.06
CA GLU A 53 8.50 5.00 -1.05
C GLU A 53 7.10 4.38 -1.06
N ASP A 54 6.59 3.92 -2.21
CA ASP A 54 5.32 3.19 -2.27
C ASP A 54 5.42 1.83 -1.57
N ILE A 55 6.53 1.11 -1.77
CA ILE A 55 6.79 -0.17 -1.12
C ILE A 55 6.86 0.02 0.40
N LEU A 56 7.60 1.04 0.85
CA LEU A 56 7.69 1.36 2.27
C LEU A 56 6.34 1.79 2.88
N ALA A 57 5.54 2.57 2.14
CA ALA A 57 4.21 2.95 2.57
C ALA A 57 3.28 1.74 2.71
N ALA A 58 3.34 0.77 1.78
CA ALA A 58 2.58 -0.48 1.88
C ALA A 58 2.95 -1.28 3.13
N ILE A 59 4.25 -1.39 3.45
CA ILE A 59 4.73 -2.08 4.65
C ILE A 59 4.25 -1.35 5.92
N SER A 60 4.41 -0.03 5.98
CA SER A 60 3.98 0.77 7.13
C SER A 60 2.47 0.68 7.35
N PHE A 61 1.68 0.80 6.29
CA PHE A 61 0.21 0.66 6.36
C PHE A 61 -0.18 -0.71 6.90
N ALA A 62 0.47 -1.77 6.43
CA ALA A 62 0.19 -3.13 6.88
C ALA A 62 0.50 -3.33 8.36
N HIS A 63 1.62 -2.77 8.84
CA HIS A 63 1.96 -2.76 10.26
C HIS A 63 0.85 -2.11 11.08
N ASP A 64 0.45 -0.88 10.75
CA ASP A 64 -0.52 -0.11 11.53
C ASP A 64 -1.90 -0.76 11.50
N TYR A 65 -2.28 -1.32 10.35
CA TYR A 65 -3.53 -2.07 10.19
C TYR A 65 -3.59 -3.31 11.09
N LEU A 66 -2.47 -4.04 11.20
CA LEU A 66 -2.35 -5.20 12.08
C LEU A 66 -2.23 -4.81 13.56
N ALA A 67 -1.59 -3.69 13.86
CA ALA A 67 -1.45 -3.13 15.19
C ALA A 67 -2.75 -2.51 15.73
N GLN A 68 -3.80 -2.45 14.89
CA GLN A 68 -5.10 -1.84 15.21
C GLN A 68 -4.97 -0.36 15.58
N GLU A 69 -4.06 0.36 14.93
CA GLU A 69 -3.91 1.79 15.11
C GLU A 69 -4.96 2.58 14.32
N ASP A 70 -5.30 3.79 14.79
CA ASP A 70 -6.13 4.70 14.00
C ASP A 70 -5.36 5.19 12.76
N ILE A 71 -5.92 4.96 11.57
CA ILE A 71 -5.29 5.26 10.28
C ILE A 71 -6.02 6.39 9.56
N ILE A 72 -5.25 7.30 8.96
CA ILE A 72 -5.76 8.34 8.04
C ILE A 72 -5.18 8.08 6.64
N LEU A 73 -6.04 8.01 5.64
CA LEU A 73 -5.72 7.73 4.25
C LEU A 73 -5.46 9.01 3.43
N ALA A 74 -4.86 8.85 2.25
CA ALA A 74 -4.48 9.94 1.37
C ALA A 74 -5.62 10.77 0.75
N ASP A 75 -6.84 10.26 0.84
CA ASP A 75 -8.10 10.92 0.47
C ASP A 75 -8.79 11.59 1.67
N GLY A 76 -8.15 11.58 2.84
CA GLY A 76 -8.65 12.17 4.08
C GLY A 76 -9.65 11.29 4.83
N GLN A 77 -9.85 10.04 4.40
CA GLN A 77 -10.71 9.10 5.10
C GLN A 77 -10.00 8.51 6.32
N ALA A 78 -10.75 8.32 7.41
CA ALA A 78 -10.35 7.48 8.53
C ALA A 78 -10.82 6.05 8.26
N LEU A 79 -9.95 5.07 8.53
CA LEU A 79 -10.27 3.64 8.37
C LEU A 79 -10.83 3.04 9.66
#